data_AF-A0A563VUD8-F1
#
_entry.id   AF-A0A563VUD8-F1
#
_cell.length_a   1.000
_cell.length_b   1.000
_cell.length_c   1.000
_cell.angle_alpha   90.00
_cell.angle_beta   90.00
_cell.angle_gamma   90.00
#
_symmetry.space_group_name_H-M   'P 1'
#
loop_
_entity.id
_entity.type
_entity.pdbx_description
1 polymer ?
#
loop_
_entity_poly.entity_id
_entity_poly.type
_entity_poly.pdbx_seq_one_letter_code
_entity_poly.pdbx_strand_id
1 'polypeptide(L)'
;MPVSRQIRYLIGSRDNWKHNAAKKQQKIREYEQTIRSLKISRDNWKTRAKEAEKRLKELEKKLEKQEPKKYKISEERGAETLIENLTQVKRHHYKVQTIQVCIQQILETGNSYRGFAKTMKILSQNFKTESPHYSTIRQWLGRIGLYELNRQKEKLQDWIYSGLQVYKGQ
;
A
#
# COMPACT_ATOMS: atom_id res chain seq x y z
N MET A 1 36.21 37.70 -43.24
CA MET A 1 34.80 38.03 -42.89
C MET A 1 34.69 39.52 -42.59
N PRO A 2 33.59 40.20 -42.94
CA PRO A 2 33.41 41.61 -42.56
C PRO A 2 33.37 41.78 -41.03
N VAL A 3 34.05 42.82 -40.51
CA VAL A 3 34.14 43.11 -39.07
C VAL A 3 32.75 43.27 -38.42
N SER A 4 31.80 43.86 -39.14
CA SER A 4 30.41 44.01 -38.70
C SER A 4 29.68 42.67 -38.46
N ARG A 5 30.08 41.59 -39.15
CA ARG A 5 29.55 40.24 -38.93
C ARG A 5 30.12 39.62 -37.66
N GLN A 6 31.41 39.83 -37.40
CA GLN A 6 32.08 39.34 -36.19
C GLN A 6 31.54 40.04 -34.93
N ILE A 7 31.34 41.36 -34.98
CA ILE A 7 30.75 42.13 -33.87
C ILE A 7 29.34 41.61 -33.54
N ARG A 8 28.49 41.38 -34.54
CA ARG A 8 27.14 40.82 -34.33
C ARG A 8 27.17 39.43 -33.71
N TYR A 9 28.08 38.57 -34.16
CA TYR A 9 28.26 37.23 -33.60
C TYR A 9 28.69 37.29 -32.12
N LEU A 10 29.65 38.16 -31.78
CA LEU A 10 30.13 38.33 -30.40
C LEU A 10 29.04 38.87 -29.48
N ILE A 11 28.24 39.84 -29.93
CA ILE A 11 27.08 40.36 -29.19
C ILE A 11 26.08 39.23 -28.95
N GLY A 12 25.73 38.46 -29.98
CA GLY A 12 24.81 37.32 -29.86
C GLY A 12 25.31 36.24 -28.90
N SER A 13 26.62 35.93 -28.93
CA SER A 13 27.24 34.98 -28.01
C SER A 13 27.16 35.46 -26.55
N ARG A 14 27.49 36.74 -26.31
CA ARG A 14 27.38 37.37 -24.99
C ARG A 14 25.95 37.33 -24.45
N ASP A 15 24.98 37.72 -25.26
CA ASP A 15 23.58 37.81 -24.84
C ASP A 15 23.00 36.41 -24.60
N ASN A 16 23.39 35.42 -25.41
CA ASN A 16 23.04 34.02 -25.18
C ASN A 16 23.66 33.47 -23.88
N TRP A 17 24.91 33.82 -23.57
CA TRP A 17 25.52 33.46 -22.29
C TRP A 17 24.77 34.06 -21.10
N LYS A 18 24.43 35.36 -21.16
CA LYS A 18 23.64 36.03 -20.12
C LYS A 18 22.27 35.37 -19.92
N HIS A 19 21.57 35.05 -21.01
CA HIS A 19 20.28 34.36 -20.97
C HIS A 19 20.38 32.97 -20.33
N ASN A 20 21.37 32.19 -20.74
CA ASN A 20 21.59 30.85 -20.21
C ASN A 20 22.01 30.86 -18.74
N ALA A 21 22.82 31.84 -18.32
CA ALA A 21 23.18 32.05 -16.93
C ALA A 21 21.95 32.41 -16.08
N ALA A 22 21.11 33.33 -16.56
CA ALA A 22 19.87 33.72 -15.88
C ALA A 22 18.91 32.52 -15.72
N LYS A 23 18.73 31.72 -16.79
CA LYS A 23 17.94 30.49 -16.76
C LYS A 23 18.47 29.47 -15.74
N LYS A 24 19.79 29.27 -15.69
CA LYS A 24 20.41 28.38 -14.69
C LYS A 24 20.14 28.89 -13.27
N GLN A 25 20.30 30.18 -13.04
CA GLN A 25 20.05 30.78 -11.72
C GLN A 25 18.57 30.69 -11.30
N GLN A 26 17.65 30.80 -12.25
CA GLN A 26 16.23 30.58 -11.99
C GLN A 26 15.97 29.14 -11.54
N LYS A 27 16.49 28.15 -12.26
CA LYS A 27 16.34 26.73 -11.89
C LYS A 27 16.93 26.41 -10.52
N ILE A 28 18.10 26.98 -10.19
CA ILE A 28 18.71 26.81 -8.87
C ILE A 28 17.75 27.31 -7.78
N ARG A 29 17.18 28.51 -7.95
CA ARG A 29 16.22 29.07 -6.99
C ARG A 29 14.95 28.23 -6.87
N GLU A 30 14.43 27.72 -7.98
CA GLU A 30 13.29 26.81 -7.98
C GLU A 30 13.61 25.54 -7.18
N TYR A 31 14.76 24.91 -7.42
CA TYR A 31 15.19 23.73 -6.66
C TYR A 31 15.36 24.04 -5.17
N GLU A 32 15.98 25.16 -4.80
CA GLU A 32 16.12 25.56 -3.40
C GLU A 32 14.78 25.72 -2.69
N GLN A 33 13.79 26.32 -3.36
CA GLN A 33 12.43 26.44 -2.84
C GLN A 33 11.78 25.06 -2.63
N THR A 34 11.90 24.15 -3.60
CA THR A 34 11.38 22.78 -3.46
C THR A 34 12.06 22.00 -2.34
N ILE A 35 13.38 22.12 -2.19
CA ILE A 35 14.11 21.46 -1.10
C ILE A 35 13.62 22.00 0.25
N ARG A 36 13.41 23.31 0.35
CA ARG A 36 12.91 23.93 1.58
C ARG A 36 11.51 23.44 1.94
N SER A 37 10.58 23.40 0.98
CA SER A 37 9.22 22.90 1.21
C SER A 37 9.20 21.41 1.58
N LEU A 38 10.03 20.60 0.92
CA LEU A 38 10.18 19.17 1.22
C LEU A 38 10.76 18.93 2.61
N LYS A 39 11.76 19.72 3.04
CA LYS A 39 12.31 19.65 4.41
C LYS A 39 11.24 19.95 5.46
N ILE A 40 10.45 21.00 5.27
CA ILE A 40 9.35 21.36 6.18
C ILE A 40 8.32 20.23 6.24
N SER A 41 7.90 19.71 5.08
CA SER A 41 6.95 18.59 5.02
C SER A 41 7.48 17.36 5.75
N ARG A 42 8.73 16.97 5.50
CA ARG A 42 9.40 15.85 6.18
C ARG A 42 9.41 16.04 7.69
N ASP A 43 9.75 17.23 8.17
CA ASP A 43 9.85 17.51 9.60
C ASP A 43 8.46 17.45 10.27
N ASN A 44 7.41 17.96 9.60
CA ASN A 44 6.02 17.81 10.03
C ASN A 44 5.56 16.34 10.05
N TRP A 45 5.99 15.51 9.10
CA TRP A 45 5.68 14.08 9.14
C TRP A 45 6.40 13.37 10.29
N LYS A 46 7.64 13.76 10.59
CA LYS A 46 8.39 13.23 11.74
C LYS A 46 7.74 13.60 13.08
N THR A 47 7.23 14.83 13.23
CA THR A 47 6.52 15.23 14.45
C THR A 47 5.23 14.43 14.61
N ARG A 48 4.43 14.32 13.54
CA ARG A 48 3.19 13.52 13.54
C ARG A 48 3.42 12.05 13.86
N ALA A 49 4.45 11.44 13.27
CA ALA A 49 4.80 10.05 13.54
C ALA A 49 5.15 9.83 15.01
N LYS A 50 5.99 10.71 15.59
CA LYS A 50 6.33 10.66 17.02
C LYS A 50 5.12 10.85 17.94
N GLU A 51 4.20 11.74 17.58
CA GLU A 51 2.96 11.94 18.34
C GLU A 51 2.05 10.70 18.26
N ALA A 52 1.92 10.08 17.10
CA ALA A 52 1.15 8.86 16.92
C ALA A 52 1.75 7.70 17.73
N GLU A 53 3.07 7.52 17.70
CA GLU A 53 3.78 6.52 18.51
C GLU A 53 3.54 6.72 20.01
N LYS A 54 3.59 7.97 20.50
CA LYS A 54 3.27 8.28 21.90
C LYS A 54 1.83 7.89 22.25
N ARG A 55 0.86 8.23 21.39
CA ARG A 55 -0.55 7.87 21.57
C ARG A 55 -0.76 6.36 21.60
N LEU A 56 -0.11 5.61 20.72
CA LEU A 56 -0.17 4.15 20.72
C LEU A 56 0.33 3.58 22.05
N LYS A 57 1.49 4.05 22.51
CA LYS A 57 2.07 3.63 23.79
C LYS A 57 1.17 3.95 24.99
N GLU A 58 0.48 5.09 24.97
CA GLU A 58 -0.50 5.44 26.01
C GLU A 58 -1.75 4.55 25.96
N LEU A 59 -2.25 4.24 24.78
CA LEU A 59 -3.39 3.35 24.60
C LEU A 59 -3.06 1.91 25.00
N GLU A 60 -1.88 1.41 24.65
CA GLU A 60 -1.36 0.11 25.08
C GLU A 60 -1.30 0.01 26.60
N LYS A 61 -0.75 1.04 27.28
CA LYS A 61 -0.74 1.09 28.75
C LYS A 61 -2.15 1.13 29.35
N LYS A 62 -3.12 1.78 28.68
CA LYS A 62 -4.53 1.79 29.13
C LYS A 62 -5.18 0.43 28.95
N LEU A 63 -4.90 -0.27 27.85
CA LEU A 63 -5.36 -1.63 27.60
C LEU A 63 -4.76 -2.62 28.58
N GLU A 64 -3.47 -2.50 28.91
CA GLU A 64 -2.79 -3.35 29.90
C GLU A 64 -3.38 -3.18 31.30
N LYS A 65 -3.78 -1.96 31.68
CA LYS A 65 -4.47 -1.66 32.95
C LYS A 65 -5.92 -2.16 32.99
N GLN A 66 -6.54 -2.37 31.84
CA GLN A 66 -7.85 -3.02 31.75
C GLN A 66 -7.61 -4.52 31.65
N GLU A 67 -7.62 -5.23 32.79
CA GLU A 67 -7.51 -6.69 32.80
C GLU A 67 -8.50 -7.32 31.80
N PRO A 68 -8.12 -8.43 31.13
CA PRO A 68 -9.04 -9.14 30.26
C PRO A 68 -10.20 -9.68 31.10
N LYS A 69 -11.41 -9.12 30.91
CA LYS A 69 -12.64 -9.80 31.31
C LYS A 69 -12.68 -11.14 30.59
N LYS A 70 -12.23 -12.20 31.27
CA LYS A 70 -12.39 -13.59 30.84
C LYS A 70 -13.88 -13.88 30.83
N TYR A 71 -14.50 -13.76 29.66
CA TYR A 71 -15.82 -14.31 29.43
C TYR A 71 -15.69 -15.84 29.45
N LYS A 72 -16.25 -16.47 30.48
CA LYS A 72 -16.47 -17.92 30.52
C LYS A 72 -17.45 -18.26 29.41
N ILE A 73 -16.98 -18.94 28.37
CA ILE A 73 -17.84 -19.51 27.33
C ILE A 73 -18.31 -20.85 27.88
N SER A 74 -19.59 -20.93 28.25
CA SER A 74 -20.28 -22.19 28.46
C SER A 74 -20.60 -22.79 27.10
N GLU A 75 -19.96 -23.91 26.79
CA GLU A 75 -20.01 -24.59 25.52
C GLU A 75 -21.33 -25.35 25.29
N GLU A 76 -21.56 -25.66 24.01
CA GLU A 76 -22.45 -26.72 23.47
C GLU A 76 -23.80 -26.31 22.82
N ARG A 77 -24.39 -25.13 23.05
CA ARG A 77 -25.55 -24.67 22.24
C ARG A 77 -25.37 -23.35 21.49
N GLY A 78 -24.26 -22.65 21.72
CA GLY A 78 -23.95 -21.35 21.11
C GLY A 78 -23.11 -21.40 19.83
N ALA A 79 -22.59 -22.58 19.45
CA ALA A 79 -21.63 -22.69 18.35
C ALA A 79 -22.27 -22.36 16.98
N GLU A 80 -23.50 -22.83 16.71
CA GLU A 80 -24.17 -22.58 15.43
C GLU A 80 -24.52 -21.10 15.23
N THR A 81 -25.00 -20.43 16.28
CA THR A 81 -25.30 -18.99 16.24
C THR A 81 -24.03 -18.13 16.26
N LEU A 82 -22.93 -18.58 16.86
CA LEU A 82 -21.64 -17.88 16.80
C LEU A 82 -20.96 -18.03 15.44
N ILE A 83 -21.05 -19.19 14.79
CA ILE A 83 -20.56 -19.38 13.42
C ILE A 83 -21.36 -18.47 12.46
N GLU A 84 -22.68 -18.39 12.62
CA GLU A 84 -23.50 -17.50 11.81
C GLU A 84 -23.16 -16.01 12.06
N ASN A 85 -22.90 -15.61 13.30
CA ASN A 85 -22.46 -14.25 13.62
C ASN A 85 -21.01 -13.94 13.18
N LEU A 86 -20.11 -14.93 13.14
CA LEU A 86 -18.75 -14.78 12.60
C LEU A 86 -18.75 -14.69 11.06
N THR A 87 -19.78 -15.21 10.39
CA THR A 87 -19.90 -15.13 8.93
C THR A 87 -20.36 -13.75 8.43
N GLN A 88 -20.89 -12.89 9.30
CA GLN A 88 -21.37 -11.56 8.93
C GLN A 88 -20.39 -10.47 9.40
N VAL A 89 -19.53 -9.97 8.51
CA VAL A 89 -18.66 -8.84 8.84
C VAL A 89 -19.49 -7.58 9.01
N LYS A 90 -19.27 -6.83 10.10
CA LYS A 90 -19.97 -5.55 10.34
C LYS A 90 -19.87 -4.64 9.12
N ARG A 91 -21.01 -4.10 8.67
CA ARG A 91 -21.15 -3.20 7.51
C ARG A 91 -20.80 -3.83 6.15
N HIS A 92 -20.79 -5.16 6.04
CA HIS A 92 -20.67 -5.85 4.77
C HIS A 92 -21.94 -6.63 4.46
N HIS A 93 -22.34 -6.56 3.18
CA HIS A 93 -23.55 -7.23 2.67
C HIS A 93 -23.33 -8.74 2.51
N TYR A 94 -22.17 -9.12 2.00
CA TYR A 94 -21.83 -10.51 1.72
C TYR A 94 -21.25 -11.22 2.93
N LYS A 95 -21.59 -12.50 3.09
CA LYS A 95 -20.99 -13.40 4.08
C LYS A 95 -19.50 -13.62 3.78
N VAL A 96 -18.71 -13.83 4.83
CA VAL A 96 -17.25 -14.10 4.73
C VAL A 96 -16.99 -15.31 3.84
N GLN A 97 -17.76 -16.38 3.99
CA GLN A 97 -17.62 -17.61 3.21
C GLN A 97 -17.79 -17.35 1.71
N THR A 98 -18.77 -16.53 1.33
CA THR A 98 -18.98 -16.13 -0.06
C THR A 98 -17.71 -15.46 -0.56
N ILE A 99 -17.21 -14.44 0.14
CA ILE A 99 -15.98 -13.72 -0.25
C ILE A 99 -14.77 -14.65 -0.32
N GLN A 100 -14.62 -15.60 0.60
CA GLN A 100 -13.52 -16.56 0.63
C GLN A 100 -13.50 -17.42 -0.63
N VAL A 101 -14.64 -18.05 -0.99
CA VAL A 101 -14.75 -18.87 -2.21
C VAL A 101 -14.42 -18.03 -3.45
N CYS A 102 -14.87 -16.77 -3.46
CA CYS A 102 -14.59 -15.85 -4.57
C CYS A 102 -13.08 -15.60 -4.75
N ILE A 103 -12.37 -15.42 -3.63
CA ILE A 103 -10.93 -15.16 -3.63
C ILE A 103 -10.14 -16.42 -3.99
N GLN A 104 -10.56 -17.59 -3.49
CA GLN A 104 -9.96 -18.88 -3.85
C GLN A 104 -10.09 -19.17 -5.35
N GLN A 105 -11.23 -18.87 -5.97
CA GLN A 105 -11.37 -18.99 -7.43
C GLN A 105 -10.32 -18.12 -8.16
N ILE A 106 -10.00 -16.93 -7.66
CA ILE A 106 -9.00 -16.07 -8.30
C ILE A 106 -7.57 -16.59 -8.06
N LEU A 107 -7.24 -16.97 -6.83
CA LEU A 107 -5.87 -17.34 -6.44
C LEU A 107 -5.50 -18.77 -6.84
N GLU A 108 -6.39 -19.73 -6.62
CA GLU A 108 -6.12 -21.16 -6.82
C GLU A 108 -6.42 -21.58 -8.26
N THR A 109 -7.55 -21.12 -8.82
CA THR A 109 -7.95 -21.50 -10.19
C THR A 109 -7.54 -20.48 -11.27
N GLY A 110 -6.93 -19.35 -10.87
CA GLY A 110 -6.47 -18.32 -11.80
C GLY A 110 -7.60 -17.60 -12.55
N ASN A 111 -8.83 -17.62 -12.01
CA ASN A 111 -9.97 -17.00 -12.69
C ASN A 111 -9.81 -15.48 -12.77
N SER A 112 -10.15 -14.92 -13.94
CA SER A 112 -10.26 -13.46 -14.07
C SER A 112 -11.44 -12.92 -13.26
N TYR A 113 -11.40 -11.65 -12.87
CA TYR A 113 -12.51 -10.98 -12.18
C TYR A 113 -13.85 -11.08 -12.92
N ARG A 114 -13.81 -11.11 -14.26
CA ARG A 114 -15.00 -11.28 -15.10
C ARG A 114 -15.46 -12.73 -15.17
N GLY A 115 -14.52 -13.69 -15.20
CA GLY A 115 -14.81 -15.13 -15.15
C GLY A 115 -15.49 -15.53 -13.86
N PHE A 116 -14.95 -15.05 -12.74
CA PHE A 116 -15.52 -15.20 -11.40
C PHE A 116 -16.99 -14.74 -11.32
N ALA A 117 -17.35 -13.59 -11.89
CA ALA A 117 -18.72 -13.09 -11.85
C ALA A 117 -19.71 -14.05 -12.56
N LYS A 118 -19.26 -14.72 -13.62
CA LYS A 118 -20.06 -15.73 -14.35
C LYS A 118 -20.17 -17.03 -13.55
N THR A 119 -19.08 -17.54 -12.99
CA THR A 119 -19.09 -18.76 -12.17
C THR A 119 -19.96 -18.59 -10.93
N MET A 120 -19.86 -17.44 -10.26
CA MET A 120 -20.73 -17.15 -9.11
C MET A 120 -22.19 -16.93 -9.49
N LYS A 121 -22.48 -16.41 -10.68
CA LYS A 121 -23.87 -16.34 -11.16
C LYS A 121 -24.47 -17.74 -11.27
N ILE A 122 -23.72 -18.70 -11.82
CA ILE A 122 -24.16 -20.11 -11.91
C ILE A 122 -24.29 -20.73 -10.52
N LEU A 123 -23.33 -20.49 -9.63
CA LEU A 123 -23.39 -20.97 -8.25
C LEU A 123 -24.60 -20.38 -7.51
N SER A 124 -24.89 -19.09 -7.67
CA SER A 124 -26.03 -18.42 -7.02
C SER A 124 -27.42 -18.92 -7.47
N GLN A 125 -27.49 -19.59 -8.62
CA GLN A 125 -28.72 -20.22 -9.09
C GLN A 125 -28.96 -21.58 -8.40
N ASN A 126 -27.89 -22.31 -8.14
CA ASN A 126 -27.94 -23.65 -7.56
C ASN A 126 -27.83 -23.64 -6.02
N PHE A 127 -27.23 -22.59 -5.47
CA PHE A 127 -27.05 -22.38 -4.05
C PHE A 127 -27.71 -21.05 -3.66
N LYS A 128 -28.35 -20.97 -2.49
CA LYS A 128 -28.96 -19.75 -1.93
C LYS A 128 -27.88 -18.74 -1.47
N THR A 129 -26.97 -18.38 -2.38
CA THR A 129 -25.82 -17.52 -2.13
C THR A 129 -25.85 -16.38 -3.13
N GLU A 130 -25.63 -15.16 -2.66
CA GLU A 130 -25.55 -13.99 -3.54
C GLU A 130 -24.24 -13.99 -4.33
N SER A 131 -24.26 -13.40 -5.53
CA SER A 131 -23.07 -13.25 -6.37
C SER A 131 -22.45 -11.86 -6.15
N PRO A 132 -21.26 -11.75 -5.52
CA PRO A 132 -20.61 -10.47 -5.33
C PRO A 132 -20.21 -9.84 -6.66
N HIS A 133 -20.37 -8.53 -6.76
CA HIS A 133 -19.86 -7.78 -7.91
C HIS A 133 -18.32 -7.79 -7.94
N TYR A 134 -17.73 -7.73 -9.14
CA TYR A 134 -16.27 -7.80 -9.32
C TYR A 134 -15.51 -6.73 -8.53
N SER A 135 -16.09 -5.54 -8.37
CA SER A 135 -15.48 -4.44 -7.61
C SER A 135 -15.33 -4.78 -6.13
N THR A 136 -16.30 -5.49 -5.56
CA THR A 136 -16.27 -5.96 -4.16
C THR A 136 -15.10 -6.91 -3.96
N ILE A 137 -14.95 -7.90 -4.84
CA ILE A 137 -13.87 -8.88 -4.74
C ILE A 137 -12.49 -8.23 -4.93
N ARG A 138 -12.38 -7.29 -5.88
CA ARG A 138 -11.14 -6.51 -6.06
C ARG A 138 -10.75 -5.73 -4.81
N GLN A 139 -11.71 -5.12 -4.11
CA GLN A 139 -11.43 -4.43 -2.84
C GLN A 139 -10.96 -5.38 -1.75
N TRP A 140 -11.59 -6.55 -1.61
CA TRP A 140 -11.16 -7.56 -0.65
C TRP A 140 -9.76 -8.10 -0.96
N LEU A 141 -9.45 -8.40 -2.22
CA LEU A 141 -8.11 -8.77 -2.65
C LEU A 141 -7.09 -7.67 -2.35
N GLY A 142 -7.46 -6.39 -2.57
CA GLY A 142 -6.61 -5.27 -2.19
C GLY A 142 -6.34 -5.20 -0.68
N ARG A 143 -7.34 -5.49 0.16
CA ARG A 143 -7.19 -5.54 1.62
C ARG A 143 -6.28 -6.70 2.05
N ILE A 144 -6.45 -7.88 1.47
CA ILE A 144 -5.58 -9.04 1.74
C ILE A 144 -4.16 -8.74 1.28
N GLY A 145 -3.98 -8.22 0.07
CA GLY A 145 -2.66 -7.84 -0.43
C GLY A 145 -1.98 -6.79 0.46
N LEU A 146 -2.72 -5.78 0.93
CA LEU A 146 -2.20 -4.79 1.88
C LEU A 146 -1.81 -5.43 3.22
N TYR A 147 -2.61 -6.38 3.71
CA TYR A 147 -2.29 -7.13 4.93
C TYR A 147 -1.00 -7.95 4.76
N GLU A 148 -0.86 -8.71 3.67
CA GLU A 148 0.34 -9.51 3.39
C GLU A 148 1.60 -8.65 3.23
N LEU A 149 1.47 -7.46 2.65
CA LEU A 149 2.60 -6.51 2.53
C LEU A 149 3.01 -5.91 3.87
N ASN A 150 2.05 -5.70 4.78
CA ASN A 150 2.31 -5.10 6.09
C ASN A 150 2.61 -6.14 7.17
N ARG A 151 2.41 -7.43 6.89
CA ARG A 151 2.75 -8.52 7.80
C ARG A 151 4.26 -8.53 8.03
N GLN A 152 4.67 -8.69 9.28
CA GLN A 152 6.09 -8.92 9.60
C GLN A 152 6.53 -10.23 8.95
N LYS A 153 7.44 -10.14 7.98
CA LYS A 153 7.98 -11.31 7.30
C LYS A 153 8.85 -12.09 8.27
N GLU A 154 8.57 -13.38 8.41
CA GLU A 154 9.47 -14.29 9.11
C GLU A 154 10.81 -14.27 8.39
N LYS A 155 11.89 -14.05 9.16
CA LYS A 155 13.24 -14.04 8.62
C LYS A 155 13.60 -15.48 8.26
N LEU A 156 13.46 -15.84 6.98
CA LEU A 156 13.90 -17.13 6.49
C LEU A 156 15.41 -17.25 6.73
N GLN A 157 15.79 -18.23 7.54
CA GLN A 157 17.18 -18.57 7.86
C GLN A 157 17.82 -19.44 6.75
N ASP A 158 17.04 -19.81 5.73
CA ASP A 158 17.49 -20.66 4.62
C ASP A 158 17.93 -19.78 3.44
N TRP A 159 19.20 -19.40 3.50
CA TRP A 159 19.96 -18.90 2.37
C TRP A 159 20.23 -20.09 1.45
N ILE A 160 19.38 -20.28 0.45
CA ILE A 160 19.78 -21.08 -0.71
C ILE A 160 20.94 -20.31 -1.36
N TYR A 161 22.15 -20.83 -1.19
CA TYR A 161 23.32 -20.46 -1.98
C TYR A 161 23.03 -20.71 -3.46
N SER A 162 22.48 -19.72 -4.16
CA SER A 162 22.65 -19.62 -5.61
C SER A 162 24.04 -19.02 -5.83
N GLY A 163 25.01 -19.91 -6.06
CA GLY A 163 26.40 -19.53 -6.29
C GLY A 163 26.56 -18.59 -7.48
N LEU A 164 27.20 -17.45 -7.25
CA LEU A 164 27.96 -16.71 -8.24
C LEU A 164 28.95 -15.78 -7.50
N GLN A 165 30.18 -16.29 -7.45
CA GLN A 165 31.48 -15.62 -7.33
C GLN A 165 31.61 -14.43 -6.35
N VAL A 166 32.23 -14.75 -5.22
CA VAL A 166 32.99 -13.83 -4.39
C VAL A 166 34.20 -13.32 -5.19
N TYR A 167 34.21 -12.04 -5.57
CA TYR A 167 35.47 -11.31 -5.78
C TYR A 167 35.85 -10.67 -4.44
N LYS A 168 36.83 -11.28 -3.77
CA LYS A 168 37.54 -10.66 -2.64
C LYS A 168 38.54 -9.66 -3.23
N GLY A 169 38.42 -8.40 -2.82
CA GLY A 169 39.47 -7.41 -3.00
C GLY A 169 40.72 -7.82 -2.20
N GLN A 170 41.85 -7.82 -2.91
CA GLN A 170 43.14 -7.38 -2.39
C GLN A 170 43.55 -6.15 -3.19
#